data_AF-A0A2M7MYR3-F1
#
_entry.id   AF-A0A2M7MYR3-F1
#
_cell.length_a   1.000
_cell.length_b   1.000
_cell.length_c   1.000
_cell.angle_alpha   90.00
_cell.angle_beta   90.00
_cell.angle_gamma   90.00
#
_symmetry.space_group_name_H-M   'P 1'
#
loop_
_entity.id
_entity.type
_entity.pdbx_description
1 polymer ?
#
loop_
_entity_poly.entity_id
_entity_poly.type
_entity_poly.pdbx_seq_one_letter_code
_entity_poly.pdbx_strand_id
1 'polypeptide(L)'
;MTMFEKTIDYARESLIAASEAAVDRAGERMGQVVDNASQAIDQKLDKISLELHSQRQFTKDDVHELVDYAAVRLSDVLDQRIALMRREITSLVEEKTEYFKTEIDDFFIKRQQDLARERRRLLINIVLATAAALSVGAISLFYKGVREWDLLTVFRVVLASLAGGYGVWLVASLLRGWLRMTEHKKDLVFLAARYWGWLRPASIFSTLVVLAILGLLSLALMFPHEALRLIGQPILNP
;
A
#
# COMPACT_ATOMS: atom_id res chain seq x y z
N MET A 1 -75.87 17.21 -88.33
CA MET A 1 -76.02 17.07 -86.86
C MET A 1 -76.60 15.71 -86.47
N THR A 2 -77.64 15.21 -87.13
CA THR A 2 -78.34 13.95 -86.79
C THR A 2 -77.53 12.65 -86.85
N MET A 3 -76.48 12.55 -87.69
CA MET A 3 -75.60 11.37 -87.74
C MET A 3 -74.62 11.30 -86.57
N PHE A 4 -74.23 12.46 -86.01
CA PHE A 4 -73.22 12.56 -84.95
C PHE A 4 -73.80 12.18 -83.58
N GLU A 5 -75.04 12.59 -83.30
CA GLU A 5 -75.79 12.16 -82.10
C GLU A 5 -75.99 10.65 -82.06
N LYS A 6 -76.42 10.03 -83.17
CA LYS A 6 -76.60 8.57 -83.23
C LYS A 6 -75.32 7.79 -82.97
N THR A 7 -74.18 8.25 -83.48
CA THR A 7 -72.89 7.59 -83.22
C THR A 7 -72.42 7.77 -81.78
N ILE A 8 -72.71 8.92 -81.16
CA ILE A 8 -72.39 9.17 -79.74
C ILE A 8 -73.28 8.33 -78.83
N ASP A 9 -74.58 8.24 -79.10
CA ASP A 9 -75.50 7.43 -78.31
C ASP A 9 -75.18 5.93 -78.43
N TYR A 10 -74.87 5.45 -79.65
CA TYR A 10 -74.42 4.07 -79.85
C TYR A 10 -73.09 3.77 -79.14
N ALA A 11 -72.12 4.70 -79.23
CA ALA A 11 -70.86 4.57 -78.52
C ALA A 11 -71.07 4.56 -76.99
N ARG A 12 -71.96 5.42 -76.47
CA ARG A 12 -72.30 5.49 -75.04
C ARG A 12 -72.94 4.20 -74.56
N GLU A 13 -73.90 3.66 -75.31
CA GLU A 13 -74.59 2.41 -74.94
C GLU A 13 -73.66 1.19 -75.03
N SER A 14 -72.79 1.14 -76.05
CA SER A 14 -71.73 0.13 -76.13
C SER A 14 -70.72 0.25 -74.98
N LEU A 15 -70.39 1.46 -74.53
CA LEU A 15 -69.47 1.69 -73.43
C LEU A 15 -70.10 1.34 -72.08
N ILE A 16 -71.40 1.60 -71.90
CA ILE A 16 -72.17 1.18 -70.72
C ILE A 16 -72.20 -0.35 -70.65
N ALA A 17 -72.57 -1.03 -71.75
CA ALA A 17 -72.61 -2.49 -71.79
C ALA A 17 -71.22 -3.13 -71.57
N ALA A 18 -70.17 -2.53 -72.14
CA ALA A 18 -68.79 -2.97 -71.92
C ALA A 18 -68.34 -2.73 -70.46
N SER A 19 -68.75 -1.61 -69.85
CA SER A 19 -68.45 -1.30 -68.45
C SER A 19 -69.18 -2.22 -67.49
N GLU A 20 -70.45 -2.52 -67.73
CA GLU A 20 -71.26 -3.43 -66.92
C GLU A 20 -70.68 -4.86 -66.98
N ALA A 21 -70.37 -5.36 -68.18
CA ALA A 21 -69.71 -6.65 -68.35
C ALA A 21 -68.29 -6.70 -67.73
N ALA A 22 -67.56 -5.59 -67.73
CA ALA A 22 -66.26 -5.49 -67.08
C ALA A 22 -66.38 -5.47 -65.55
N VAL A 23 -67.39 -4.77 -65.01
CA VAL A 23 -67.67 -4.71 -63.56
C VAL A 23 -68.14 -6.07 -63.05
N ASP A 24 -69.01 -6.77 -63.77
CA ASP A 24 -69.46 -8.11 -63.38
C ASP A 24 -68.31 -9.13 -63.39
N ARG A 25 -67.49 -9.14 -64.44
CA ARG A 25 -66.29 -9.98 -64.49
C ARG A 25 -65.27 -9.62 -63.41
N ALA A 26 -65.13 -8.33 -63.10
CA ALA A 26 -64.25 -7.88 -62.02
C ALA A 26 -64.79 -8.34 -60.66
N GLY A 27 -66.10 -8.23 -60.43
CA GLY A 27 -66.77 -8.71 -59.22
C GLY A 27 -66.61 -10.21 -59.03
N GLU A 28 -66.82 -11.00 -60.09
CA GLU A 28 -66.65 -12.46 -60.06
C GLU A 28 -65.20 -12.86 -59.78
N ARG A 29 -64.24 -12.25 -60.48
CA ARG A 29 -62.81 -12.53 -60.23
C ARG A 29 -62.36 -12.10 -58.84
N MET A 30 -62.85 -10.97 -58.35
CA MET A 30 -62.51 -10.48 -57.01
C MET A 30 -63.13 -11.36 -55.92
N GLY A 31 -64.36 -11.84 -56.13
CA GLY A 31 -64.98 -12.87 -55.27
C GLY A 31 -64.15 -14.14 -55.20
N GLN A 32 -63.73 -14.67 -56.36
CA GLN A 32 -62.85 -15.86 -56.40
C GLN A 32 -61.50 -15.63 -55.71
N VAL A 33 -60.89 -14.46 -55.88
CA VAL A 33 -59.61 -14.15 -55.21
C VAL A 33 -59.79 -14.05 -53.70
N VAL A 34 -60.87 -13.42 -53.23
CA VAL A 34 -61.17 -13.31 -51.79
C VAL A 34 -61.46 -14.68 -51.19
N ASP A 35 -62.25 -15.52 -51.84
CA ASP A 35 -62.57 -16.86 -51.36
C ASP A 35 -61.32 -17.74 -51.26
N ASN A 36 -60.48 -17.72 -52.30
CA ASN A 36 -59.21 -18.45 -52.30
C ASN A 36 -58.24 -17.92 -51.22
N ALA A 37 -58.18 -16.60 -51.02
CA ALA A 37 -57.36 -16.00 -49.98
C ALA A 37 -57.86 -16.37 -48.57
N SER A 38 -59.17 -16.37 -48.35
CA SER A 38 -59.79 -16.72 -47.08
C SER A 38 -59.54 -18.19 -46.73
N GLN A 39 -59.69 -19.11 -47.69
CA GLN A 39 -59.38 -20.53 -47.49
C GLN A 39 -57.89 -20.76 -47.18
N ALA A 40 -57.00 -20.06 -47.88
CA ALA A 40 -55.56 -20.15 -47.62
C ALA A 40 -55.18 -19.58 -46.24
N ILE A 41 -55.87 -18.53 -45.78
CA ILE A 41 -55.68 -17.96 -44.44
C ILE A 41 -56.16 -18.93 -43.38
N ASP A 42 -57.34 -19.53 -43.51
CA ASP A 42 -57.87 -20.51 -42.55
C ASP A 42 -56.94 -21.72 -42.42
N GLN A 43 -56.47 -22.28 -43.54
CA GLN A 43 -55.51 -23.39 -43.51
C GLN A 43 -54.21 -23.03 -42.79
N LYS A 44 -53.73 -21.79 -42.94
CA LYS A 44 -52.55 -21.31 -42.22
C LYS A 44 -52.83 -21.07 -40.74
N LEU A 45 -54.01 -20.55 -40.40
CA LEU A 45 -54.41 -20.35 -39.01
C LEU A 45 -54.54 -21.68 -38.28
N ASP A 46 -55.12 -22.70 -38.90
CA ASP A 46 -55.21 -24.04 -38.32
C ASP A 46 -53.82 -24.63 -38.07
N LYS A 47 -52.92 -24.48 -39.05
CA LYS A 47 -51.53 -24.93 -38.91
C LYS A 47 -50.80 -24.17 -37.80
N ILE A 48 -50.94 -22.84 -37.75
CA ILE A 48 -50.36 -22.02 -36.68
C ILE A 48 -50.94 -22.43 -35.34
N SER A 49 -52.25 -22.67 -35.24
CA SER A 49 -52.91 -23.10 -34.00
C SER A 49 -52.34 -24.42 -33.49
N LEU A 50 -52.12 -25.40 -34.39
CA LEU A 50 -51.47 -26.68 -34.09
C LEU A 50 -50.01 -26.52 -33.64
N GLU A 51 -49.21 -25.74 -34.37
CA GLU A 51 -47.81 -25.48 -34.02
C GLU A 51 -47.68 -24.69 -32.71
N LEU A 52 -48.59 -23.75 -32.44
CA LEU A 52 -48.59 -22.93 -31.24
C LEU A 52 -49.10 -23.72 -30.03
N HIS A 53 -49.96 -24.73 -30.23
CA HIS A 53 -50.33 -25.70 -29.21
C HIS A 53 -49.18 -26.66 -28.89
N SER A 54 -48.44 -27.13 -29.90
CA SER A 54 -47.27 -27.99 -29.68
C SER A 54 -46.09 -27.25 -29.03
N GLN A 55 -45.87 -25.98 -29.36
CA GLN A 55 -44.83 -25.16 -28.72
C GLN A 55 -45.17 -24.76 -27.27
N ARG A 56 -46.45 -24.60 -26.93
CA ARG A 56 -46.87 -24.26 -25.54
C ARG A 56 -46.80 -25.44 -24.57
N GLN A 57 -46.48 -26.64 -25.04
CA GLN A 57 -46.14 -27.78 -24.19
C GLN A 57 -44.66 -27.81 -23.78
N PHE A 58 -44.01 -26.65 -23.64
CA PHE A 58 -42.84 -26.59 -22.75
C PHE A 58 -43.34 -26.83 -21.34
N THR A 59 -43.34 -28.10 -20.93
CA THR A 59 -44.02 -28.52 -19.70
C THR A 59 -43.16 -28.17 -18.50
N LYS A 60 -43.81 -28.12 -17.33
CA LYS A 60 -43.10 -27.96 -16.05
C LYS A 60 -42.05 -29.08 -15.87
N ASP A 61 -42.31 -30.26 -16.41
CA ASP A 61 -41.43 -31.43 -16.31
C ASP A 61 -40.17 -31.25 -17.16
N ASP A 62 -40.26 -30.69 -18.37
CA ASP A 62 -39.10 -30.36 -19.20
C ASP A 62 -38.19 -29.31 -18.51
N VAL A 63 -38.80 -28.32 -17.82
CA VAL A 63 -38.05 -27.34 -17.02
C VAL A 63 -37.35 -28.00 -15.85
N HIS A 64 -38.01 -28.94 -15.16
CA HIS A 64 -37.39 -29.70 -14.09
C HIS A 64 -36.20 -30.51 -14.58
N GLU A 65 -36.32 -31.20 -15.72
CA GLU A 65 -35.23 -31.98 -16.30
C GLU A 65 -34.03 -31.11 -16.68
N LEU A 66 -34.26 -29.94 -17.27
CA LEU A 66 -33.19 -28.98 -17.58
C LEU A 66 -32.50 -28.43 -16.33
N VAL A 67 -33.27 -28.12 -15.28
CA VAL A 67 -32.72 -27.64 -14.00
C VAL A 67 -31.92 -28.74 -13.30
N ASP A 68 -32.41 -29.97 -13.30
CA ASP A 68 -31.70 -31.12 -12.71
C ASP A 68 -30.41 -31.39 -13.46
N TYR A 69 -30.45 -31.40 -14.80
CA TYR A 69 -29.25 -31.51 -15.62
C TYR A 69 -28.25 -30.39 -15.34
N ALA A 70 -28.72 -29.15 -15.27
CA ALA A 70 -27.89 -28.00 -14.95
C ALA A 70 -27.30 -28.09 -13.54
N ALA A 71 -28.06 -28.56 -12.55
CA ALA A 71 -27.61 -28.72 -11.18
C ALA A 71 -26.49 -29.77 -11.08
N VAL A 72 -26.67 -30.94 -11.71
CA VAL A 72 -25.66 -31.99 -11.76
C VAL A 72 -24.40 -31.49 -12.47
N ARG A 73 -24.56 -30.83 -13.63
CA ARG A 73 -23.42 -30.34 -14.41
C ARG A 73 -22.67 -29.22 -13.69
N LEU A 74 -23.39 -28.32 -13.02
CA LEU A 74 -22.80 -27.24 -12.24
C LEU A 74 -22.04 -27.80 -11.04
N SER A 75 -22.59 -28.80 -10.35
CA SER A 75 -21.93 -29.47 -9.22
C SER A 75 -20.60 -30.10 -9.63
N ASP A 76 -20.57 -30.83 -10.75
CA ASP A 76 -19.35 -31.44 -11.29
C ASP A 76 -18.27 -30.38 -11.63
N VAL A 77 -18.68 -29.28 -12.29
CA VAL A 77 -17.75 -28.18 -12.61
C VAL A 77 -17.25 -27.46 -11.36
N LEU A 78 -18.12 -27.27 -10.36
CA LEU A 78 -17.75 -26.65 -9.07
C LEU A 78 -16.75 -27.52 -8.32
N ASP A 79 -16.98 -28.83 -8.22
CA ASP A 79 -16.08 -29.76 -7.54
C ASP A 79 -14.69 -29.78 -8.21
N GLN A 80 -14.64 -29.84 -9.55
CA GLN A 80 -13.39 -29.76 -10.29
C GLN A 80 -12.64 -28.45 -10.01
N ARG A 81 -13.36 -27.32 -9.98
CA ARG A 81 -12.76 -26.01 -9.73
C ARG A 81 -12.28 -25.86 -8.29
N ILE A 82 -13.03 -26.37 -7.32
CA ILE A 82 -12.64 -26.39 -5.90
C ILE A 82 -11.39 -27.26 -5.70
N ALA A 83 -11.32 -28.42 -6.34
CA ALA A 83 -10.15 -29.30 -6.26
C ALA A 83 -8.89 -28.62 -6.82
N LEU A 84 -9.01 -27.94 -7.97
CA LEU A 84 -7.92 -27.16 -8.56
C LEU A 84 -7.48 -26.01 -7.64
N MET A 85 -8.44 -25.21 -7.15
CA MET A 85 -8.15 -24.10 -6.23
C MET A 85 -7.47 -24.59 -4.95
N ARG A 86 -7.92 -25.71 -4.38
CA ARG A 86 -7.31 -26.28 -3.17
C ARG A 86 -5.85 -26.65 -3.42
N ARG A 87 -5.55 -27.28 -4.56
CA ARG A 87 -4.17 -27.63 -4.95
C ARG A 87 -3.30 -26.39 -5.11
N GLU A 88 -3.80 -25.38 -5.80
CA GLU A 88 -3.08 -24.13 -6.05
C GLU A 88 -2.83 -23.34 -4.76
N ILE A 89 -3.84 -23.23 -3.88
CA ILE A 89 -3.69 -22.60 -2.56
C ILE A 89 -2.66 -23.36 -1.73
N THR A 90 -2.69 -24.69 -1.72
CA THR A 90 -1.73 -25.50 -0.94
C THR A 90 -0.31 -25.26 -1.44
N SER A 91 -0.11 -25.30 -2.75
CA SER A 91 1.18 -25.02 -3.39
C SER A 91 1.69 -23.62 -3.07
N LEU A 92 0.80 -22.62 -3.11
CA LEU A 92 1.16 -21.24 -2.79
C LEU A 92 1.53 -21.09 -1.31
N VAL A 93 0.78 -21.71 -0.41
CA VAL A 93 1.08 -21.69 1.03
C VAL A 93 2.42 -22.35 1.31
N GLU A 94 2.72 -23.48 0.66
CA GLU A 94 4.02 -24.16 0.79
C GLU A 94 5.16 -23.26 0.31
N GLU A 95 5.07 -22.70 -0.89
CA GLU A 95 6.07 -21.78 -1.45
C GLU A 95 6.29 -20.57 -0.54
N LYS A 96 5.22 -19.92 -0.07
CA LYS A 96 5.32 -18.75 0.80
C LYS A 96 5.87 -19.09 2.18
N THR A 97 5.55 -20.27 2.71
CA THR A 97 6.09 -20.72 4.00
C THR A 97 7.57 -21.03 3.88
N GLU A 98 7.99 -21.69 2.81
CA GLU A 98 9.41 -21.99 2.55
C GLU A 98 10.21 -20.70 2.34
N TYR A 99 9.72 -19.78 1.51
CA TYR A 99 10.32 -18.46 1.34
C TYR A 99 10.44 -17.72 2.68
N PHE A 100 9.36 -17.66 3.46
CA PHE A 100 9.36 -17.01 4.77
C PHE A 100 10.36 -17.63 5.75
N LYS A 101 10.49 -18.96 5.75
CA LYS A 101 11.47 -19.67 6.55
C LYS A 101 12.90 -19.27 6.15
N THR A 102 13.20 -19.24 4.85
CA THR A 102 14.53 -18.84 4.37
C THR A 102 14.87 -17.39 4.72
N GLU A 103 13.92 -16.47 4.61
CA GLU A 103 14.10 -15.06 4.96
C GLU A 103 14.30 -14.88 6.48
N ILE A 104 13.55 -15.62 7.30
CA ILE A 104 13.72 -15.62 8.77
C ILE A 104 15.11 -16.12 9.15
N ASP A 105 15.54 -17.25 8.58
CA ASP A 105 16.83 -17.85 8.89
C ASP A 105 17.96 -16.89 8.51
N ASP A 106 17.89 -16.26 7.33
CA ASP A 106 18.85 -15.25 6.89
C ASP A 106 18.84 -14.01 7.79
N PHE A 107 17.65 -13.54 8.22
CA PHE A 107 17.53 -12.46 9.19
C PHE A 107 18.21 -12.81 10.52
N PHE A 108 18.00 -14.02 11.06
CA PHE A 108 18.64 -14.45 12.30
C PHE A 108 20.16 -14.58 12.16
N ILE A 109 20.65 -15.11 11.04
CA ILE A 109 22.08 -15.20 10.74
C ILE A 109 22.69 -13.80 10.69
N LYS A 110 22.10 -12.88 9.91
CA LYS A 110 22.55 -11.48 9.81
C LYS A 110 22.52 -10.78 11.16
N ARG A 111 21.44 -10.97 11.94
CA ARG A 111 21.29 -10.41 13.29
C ARG A 111 22.38 -10.90 14.24
N GLN A 112 22.72 -12.19 14.22
CA GLN A 112 23.79 -12.74 15.05
C GLN A 112 25.16 -12.20 14.64
N GLN A 113 25.43 -12.08 13.34
CA GLN A 113 26.66 -11.48 12.82
C GLN A 113 26.78 -9.99 13.23
N ASP A 114 25.68 -9.24 13.19
CA ASP A 114 25.65 -7.86 13.65
C ASP A 114 25.92 -7.75 15.16
N LEU A 115 25.29 -8.59 15.97
CA LEU A 115 25.54 -8.62 17.41
C LEU A 115 27.00 -8.97 17.74
N ALA A 116 27.62 -9.90 17.00
CA ALA A 116 29.03 -10.22 17.16
C ALA A 116 29.94 -9.03 16.81
N ARG A 117 29.63 -8.32 15.72
CA ARG A 117 30.37 -7.09 15.31
C ARG A 117 30.20 -5.97 16.34
N GLU A 118 29.01 -5.77 16.87
CA GLU A 118 28.74 -4.75 17.90
C GLU A 118 29.46 -5.06 19.21
N ARG A 119 29.39 -6.31 19.70
CA ARG A 119 30.13 -6.75 20.90
C ARG A 119 31.63 -6.51 20.75
N ARG A 120 32.21 -6.83 19.59
CA ARG A 120 33.63 -6.58 19.32
C ARG A 120 33.98 -5.10 19.35
N ARG A 121 33.16 -4.23 18.73
CA ARG A 121 33.37 -2.77 18.77
C ARG A 121 33.24 -2.21 20.19
N LEU A 122 32.26 -2.69 20.95
CA LEU A 122 32.05 -2.29 22.34
C LEU A 122 33.24 -2.69 23.20
N LEU A 123 33.73 -3.93 23.09
CA LEU A 123 34.94 -4.39 23.77
C LEU A 123 36.16 -3.52 23.41
N ILE A 124 36.39 -3.25 22.13
CA ILE A 124 37.51 -2.40 21.69
C ILE A 124 37.40 -0.98 22.28
N ASN A 125 36.19 -0.39 22.27
CA ASN A 125 35.98 0.93 22.86
C ASN A 125 36.24 0.94 24.37
N ILE A 126 35.80 -0.09 25.11
CA ILE A 126 36.07 -0.22 26.54
C ILE A 126 37.58 -0.34 26.79
N VAL A 127 38.27 -1.20 26.05
CA VAL A 127 39.73 -1.39 26.18
C VAL A 127 40.47 -0.09 25.91
N LEU A 128 40.12 0.64 24.85
CA LEU A 128 40.72 1.94 24.53
C LEU A 128 40.44 3.00 25.61
N ALA A 129 39.21 3.06 26.13
CA ALA A 129 38.85 3.99 27.19
C ALA A 129 39.63 3.71 28.49
N THR A 130 39.73 2.43 28.89
CA THR A 130 40.52 2.02 30.06
C THR A 130 42.00 2.33 29.86
N ALA A 131 42.56 2.02 28.68
CA ALA A 131 43.95 2.33 28.37
C ALA A 131 44.22 3.84 28.43
N ALA A 132 43.36 4.66 27.84
CA ALA A 132 43.47 6.12 27.89
C ALA A 132 43.39 6.65 29.33
N ALA A 133 42.44 6.15 30.14
CA ALA A 133 42.32 6.55 31.54
C ALA A 133 43.57 6.20 32.36
N LEU A 134 44.15 5.02 32.14
CA LEU A 134 45.41 4.60 32.77
C LEU A 134 46.58 5.46 32.32
N SER A 135 46.71 5.75 31.02
CA SER A 135 47.77 6.62 30.49
C SER A 135 47.68 8.04 31.02
N VAL A 136 46.48 8.63 31.08
CA VAL A 136 46.27 9.97 31.65
C VAL A 136 46.58 9.97 33.15
N GLY A 137 46.14 8.95 33.88
CA GLY A 137 46.49 8.76 35.29
C GLY A 137 47.99 8.70 35.49
N ALA A 138 48.69 7.86 34.71
CA ALA A 138 50.14 7.74 34.75
C ALA A 138 50.85 9.07 34.46
N ILE A 139 50.48 9.77 33.38
CA ILE A 139 51.05 11.08 33.03
C ILE A 139 50.84 12.09 34.14
N SER A 140 49.64 12.14 34.74
CA SER A 140 49.36 13.06 35.83
C SER A 140 50.15 12.74 37.11
N LEU A 141 50.45 11.46 37.37
CA LEU A 141 51.31 11.05 38.47
C LEU A 141 52.78 11.41 38.22
N PHE A 142 53.24 11.36 36.98
CA PHE A 142 54.58 11.80 36.60
C PHE A 142 54.73 13.34 36.66
N TYR A 143 53.69 14.10 36.34
CA TYR A 143 53.74 15.56 36.32
C TYR A 143 53.67 16.21 37.71
N LYS A 144 52.97 15.58 38.67
CA LYS A 144 53.01 15.99 40.09
C LYS A 144 54.22 15.33 40.75
N GLY A 145 55.31 16.08 40.85
CA GLY A 145 56.57 15.63 41.44
C GLY A 145 56.41 14.82 42.73
N VAL A 146 57.28 13.81 42.89
CA VAL A 146 57.16 12.62 43.75
C VAL A 146 57.04 12.88 45.27
N ARG A 147 56.95 14.13 45.75
CA ARG A 147 57.28 14.45 47.14
C ARG A 147 56.12 14.59 48.12
N GLU A 148 54.86 14.65 47.67
CA GLU A 148 53.67 14.67 48.56
C GLU A 148 52.50 13.88 47.94
N TRP A 149 52.55 12.55 48.03
CA TRP A 149 51.47 11.69 47.54
C TRP A 149 50.38 11.57 48.60
N ASP A 150 49.44 12.51 48.62
CA ASP A 150 48.17 12.32 49.31
C ASP A 150 47.27 11.41 48.45
N LEU A 151 46.74 10.33 49.06
CA LEU A 151 45.84 9.36 48.43
C LEU A 151 44.62 10.06 47.81
N LEU A 152 44.17 11.17 48.41
CA LEU A 152 43.06 11.99 47.90
C LEU A 152 43.39 12.67 46.57
N THR A 153 44.65 13.07 46.35
CA THR A 153 45.07 13.70 45.10
C THR A 153 45.06 12.70 43.95
N VAL A 154 45.59 11.50 44.19
CA VAL A 154 45.58 10.40 43.21
C VAL A 154 44.14 10.02 42.86
N PHE A 155 43.27 9.89 43.87
CA PHE A 155 41.87 9.57 43.67
C PHE A 155 41.15 10.61 42.81
N ARG A 156 41.30 11.91 43.10
CA ARG A 156 40.67 12.99 42.32
C ARG A 156 41.12 13.01 40.87
N VAL A 157 42.42 12.81 40.62
CA VAL A 157 42.98 12.79 39.27
C VAL A 157 42.42 11.62 38.46
N VAL A 158 42.40 10.42 39.05
CA VAL A 158 41.85 9.22 38.39
C VAL A 158 40.36 9.37 38.15
N LEU A 159 39.60 9.90 39.11
CA LEU A 159 38.16 10.09 38.95
C LEU A 159 37.84 11.16 37.90
N ALA A 160 38.60 12.27 37.90
CA ALA A 160 38.44 13.33 36.90
C ALA A 160 38.79 12.84 35.48
N SER A 161 39.85 12.03 35.31
CA SER A 161 40.22 11.48 34.01
C SER A 161 39.19 10.47 33.50
N LEU A 162 38.63 9.64 34.39
CA LEU A 162 37.62 8.64 34.05
C LEU A 162 36.27 9.31 33.72
N ALA A 163 35.86 10.30 34.51
CA ALA A 163 34.67 11.11 34.24
C ALA A 163 34.80 11.92 32.94
N GLY A 164 35.96 12.55 32.71
CA GLY A 164 36.26 13.28 31.49
C GLY A 164 36.26 12.38 30.26
N GLY A 165 36.92 11.22 30.34
CA GLY A 165 36.95 10.22 29.27
C GLY A 165 35.56 9.68 28.93
N TYR A 166 34.75 9.38 29.94
CA TYR A 166 33.35 8.97 29.74
C TYR A 166 32.51 10.08 29.10
N GLY A 167 32.69 11.33 29.52
CA GLY A 167 32.00 12.49 28.93
C GLY A 167 32.29 12.66 27.44
N VAL A 168 33.57 12.62 27.05
CA VAL A 168 33.98 12.70 25.64
C VAL A 168 33.42 11.51 24.85
N TRP A 169 33.50 10.30 25.41
CA TRP A 169 32.94 9.10 24.77
C TRP A 169 31.43 9.21 24.56
N LEU A 170 30.68 9.71 25.56
CA LEU A 170 29.24 9.89 25.50
C LEU A 170 28.85 10.86 24.39
N VAL A 171 29.51 12.01 24.31
CA VAL A 171 29.30 13.00 23.24
C VAL A 171 29.61 12.41 21.87
N ALA A 172 30.76 11.73 21.73
CA ALA A 172 31.14 11.09 20.47
C ALA A 172 30.21 9.93 20.08
N SER A 173 29.63 9.23 21.06
CA SER A 173 28.65 8.16 20.85
C SER A 173 27.33 8.73 20.34
N LEU A 174 26.81 9.78 20.99
CA LEU A 174 25.60 10.49 20.58
C LEU A 174 25.73 11.08 19.18
N LEU A 175 26.86 11.73 18.87
CA LEU A 175 27.14 12.28 17.54
C LEU A 175 27.19 11.18 16.46
N ARG A 176 27.86 10.05 16.73
CA ARG A 176 27.90 8.94 15.78
C ARG A 176 26.53 8.30 15.58
N GLY A 177 25.74 8.17 16.65
CA GLY A 177 24.36 7.70 16.60
C GLY A 177 23.50 8.61 15.72
N TRP A 178 23.63 9.93 15.91
CA TRP A 178 22.94 10.94 15.12
C TRP A 178 23.33 10.90 13.63
N LEU A 179 24.63 10.82 13.33
CA LEU A 179 25.14 10.79 11.95
C LEU A 179 24.70 9.54 11.18
N ARG A 180 24.60 8.39 11.85
CA ARG A 180 24.17 7.11 11.24
C ARG A 180 22.67 6.97 11.05
N MET A 181 21.89 7.90 11.59
CA MET A 181 20.44 7.85 11.54
C MET A 181 19.95 8.21 10.14
N THR A 182 19.06 7.37 9.58
CA THR A 182 18.40 7.66 8.31
C THR A 182 17.55 8.92 8.44
N GLU A 183 17.36 9.63 7.33
CA GLU A 183 16.69 10.95 7.31
C GLU A 183 15.32 10.91 7.99
N HIS A 184 14.54 9.86 7.73
CA HIS A 184 13.20 9.68 8.33
C HIS A 184 13.24 9.48 9.85
N LYS A 185 14.30 8.83 10.35
CA LYS A 185 14.48 8.64 11.79
C LYS A 185 14.91 9.94 12.48
N LYS A 186 15.70 10.79 11.80
CA LYS A 186 16.02 12.14 12.29
C LYS A 186 14.77 13.01 12.38
N ASP A 187 13.89 12.93 11.38
CA ASP A 187 12.61 13.65 11.40
C ASP A 187 11.68 13.18 12.52
N LEU A 188 11.61 11.87 12.79
CA LEU A 188 10.85 11.34 13.92
C LEU A 188 11.43 11.79 15.27
N VAL A 189 12.75 11.81 15.43
CA VAL A 189 13.39 12.34 16.65
C VAL A 189 13.14 13.84 16.78
N PHE A 190 13.16 14.58 15.67
CA PHE A 190 12.83 16.00 15.68
C PHE A 190 11.37 16.23 16.07
N LEU A 191 10.43 15.43 15.55
CA LEU A 191 9.02 15.47 15.92
C LEU A 191 8.81 15.12 17.39
N ALA A 192 9.45 14.05 17.87
CA ALA A 192 9.40 13.61 19.25
C ALA A 192 10.00 14.66 20.20
N ALA A 193 11.14 15.25 19.84
CA ALA A 193 11.78 16.31 20.61
C ALA A 193 10.96 17.61 20.62
N ARG A 194 10.25 17.91 19.52
CA ARG A 194 9.29 19.02 19.43
C ARG A 194 8.01 18.77 20.24
N TYR A 195 7.55 17.52 20.32
CA TYR A 195 6.38 17.11 21.10
C TYR A 195 6.69 17.09 22.61
N TRP A 196 7.85 16.56 22.99
CA TRP A 196 8.38 16.58 24.36
C TRP A 196 8.74 18.00 24.84
N GLY A 197 8.80 18.96 23.92
CA GLY A 197 9.00 20.37 24.22
C GLY A 197 10.46 20.82 24.25
N TRP A 198 11.44 19.93 24.03
CA TRP A 198 12.87 20.29 24.01
C TRP A 198 13.18 21.44 23.03
N LEU A 199 12.55 21.44 21.85
CA LEU A 199 12.78 22.43 20.78
C LEU A 199 11.81 23.62 20.77
N ARG A 200 10.88 23.74 21.74
CA ARG A 200 10.03 24.93 21.80
C ARG A 200 10.82 26.08 22.45
N PRO A 201 10.86 27.29 21.85
CA PRO A 201 11.63 28.41 22.38
C PRO A 201 11.20 28.83 23.80
N ALA A 202 9.98 28.51 24.22
CA ALA A 202 9.43 28.76 25.55
C ALA A 202 9.29 27.49 26.42
N SER A 203 10.15 26.49 26.24
CA SER A 203 10.11 25.28 27.07
C SER A 203 10.84 25.48 28.41
N ILE A 204 10.30 24.86 29.46
CA ILE A 204 10.93 24.86 30.80
C ILE A 204 12.36 24.31 30.70
N PHE A 205 12.59 23.35 29.81
CA PHE A 205 13.90 22.76 29.58
C PHE A 205 14.90 23.75 28.96
N SER A 206 14.52 24.50 27.91
CA SER A 206 15.42 25.49 27.31
C SER A 206 15.78 26.59 28.31
N THR A 207 14.81 27.02 29.13
CA THR A 207 15.07 28.00 30.19
C THR A 207 16.01 27.47 31.27
N LEU A 208 15.88 26.19 31.67
CA LEU A 208 16.81 25.56 32.63
C LEU A 208 18.22 25.42 32.06
N VAL A 209 18.35 25.06 30.78
CA VAL A 209 19.66 24.99 30.10
C VAL A 209 20.30 26.36 30.02
N VAL A 210 19.54 27.40 29.65
CA VAL A 210 20.04 28.78 29.60
C VAL A 210 20.44 29.26 31.00
N LEU A 211 19.64 28.97 32.03
CA LEU A 211 20.00 29.26 33.43
C LEU A 211 21.27 28.52 33.87
N ALA A 212 21.43 27.25 33.47
CA ALA A 212 22.64 26.50 33.76
C ALA A 212 23.87 27.11 33.07
N ILE A 213 23.76 27.49 31.79
CA ILE A 213 24.82 28.17 31.04
C ILE A 213 25.17 29.52 31.67
N LEU A 214 24.17 30.33 32.01
CA LEU A 214 24.36 31.61 32.69
C LEU A 214 24.98 31.42 34.08
N GLY A 215 24.56 30.41 34.84
CA GLY A 215 25.16 30.06 36.12
C GLY A 215 26.62 29.65 35.98
N LEU A 216 26.95 28.86 34.95
CA LEU A 216 28.31 28.42 34.67
C LEU A 216 29.20 29.59 34.22
N LEU A 217 28.69 30.48 33.37
CA LEU A 217 29.35 31.73 32.97
C LEU A 217 29.54 32.68 34.16
N SER A 218 28.53 32.82 35.02
CA SER A 218 28.61 33.63 36.24
C SER A 218 29.66 33.07 37.20
N LEU A 219 29.73 31.74 37.35
CA LEU A 219 30.76 31.09 38.15
C LEU A 219 32.15 31.31 37.57
N ALA A 220 32.29 31.20 36.25
CA ALA A 220 33.55 31.46 35.54
C ALA A 220 33.99 32.94 35.67
N LEU A 221 33.05 33.87 35.64
CA LEU A 221 33.30 35.30 35.88
C LEU A 221 33.65 35.60 37.35
N MET A 222 33.06 34.87 38.30
CA MET A 222 33.33 35.04 39.73
C MET A 222 34.71 34.51 40.13
N PHE A 223 35.23 33.50 39.43
CA PHE A 223 36.58 32.94 39.64
C PHE A 223 37.44 33.09 38.38
N PRO A 224 37.77 34.33 37.97
CA PRO A 224 38.39 34.58 36.67
C PRO A 224 39.79 33.98 36.58
N HIS A 225 40.55 33.91 37.68
CA HIS A 225 41.88 33.30 37.69
C HIS A 225 41.85 31.77 37.53
N GLU A 226 40.85 31.10 38.08
CA GLU A 226 40.68 29.65 37.91
C GLU A 226 40.08 29.32 36.53
N ALA A 227 39.16 30.16 36.02
CA ALA A 227 38.62 30.04 34.67
C ALA A 227 39.70 30.26 33.58
N LEU A 228 40.56 31.27 33.76
CA LEU A 228 41.71 31.54 32.90
C LEU A 228 42.75 30.42 32.97
N ARG A 229 42.94 29.75 34.12
CA ARG A 229 43.79 28.55 34.22
C ARG A 229 43.20 27.35 33.47
N LEU A 230 41.88 27.18 33.48
CA LEU A 230 41.18 26.09 32.78
C LEU A 230 41.19 26.26 31.25
N ILE A 231 41.18 27.51 30.76
CA ILE A 231 41.18 27.84 29.33
C ILE A 231 42.60 28.09 28.79
N GLY A 232 43.52 28.58 29.64
CA GLY A 232 44.82 29.14 29.23
C GLY A 232 46.01 28.19 29.15
N GLN A 233 45.86 26.89 29.44
CA GLN A 233 46.93 25.91 29.21
C GLN A 233 46.52 25.00 28.03
N PRO A 234 46.77 25.40 26.76
CA PRO A 234 48.10 25.23 26.17
C PRO A 234 48.40 26.12 24.93
N ILE A 235 48.46 27.46 25.02
CA ILE A 235 48.82 28.27 23.82
C ILE A 235 49.94 29.31 24.04
N LEU A 236 50.32 29.63 25.27
CA LEU A 236 51.42 30.59 25.49
C LEU A 236 52.42 30.08 26.52
N ASN A 237 53.29 29.19 26.08
CA ASN A 237 54.68 29.12 26.53
C ASN A 237 55.51 28.72 25.30
N PRO A 238 56.50 29.56 24.86
CA PRO A 238 57.51 29.11 23.90
C PRO A 238 58.38 27.97 24.49
#